data_AF-A0A6H1BXQ7-F1
#
_entry.id   AF-A0A6H1BXQ7-F1
#
_cell.length_a   1.000
_cell.length_b   1.000
_cell.length_c   1.000
_cell.angle_alpha   90.00
_cell.angle_beta   90.00
_cell.angle_gamma   90.00
#
_symmetry.space_group_name_H-M   'P 1'
#
loop_
_entity.id
_entity.type
_entity.pdbx_description
1 polymer ?
#
loop_
_entity_poly.entity_id
_entity_poly.type
_entity_poly.pdbx_seq_one_letter_code
_entity_poly.pdbx_strand_id
1 'polypeptide(L)'
;MTAGRTGAAITGTLIVLASLSACTASSPNSESTDEAPSTPTATTRVPRLVDESDRPLVAFDPCLDIPDDVLAAAGYDPNSQDNTDFAATHYTMLGCSYDGVLKFPGVAAYALTVRSANFDWAIELQKTADNGDDVIPSEIAGRRALLKTNLSLPERCGMSVETSYGVLIFAQVLFGKGGTRVPEAQWCTGLEDTAERIVAVLDDFESHTR
;
A
#
# COMPACT_ATOMS: atom_id res chain seq x y z
N MET A 1 33.92 -47.89 16.54
CA MET A 1 33.11 -48.94 17.20
C MET A 1 31.82 -48.24 17.59
N THR A 2 30.62 -48.47 17.06
CA THR A 2 29.85 -49.60 16.49
C THR A 2 28.72 -48.93 15.67
N ALA A 3 28.62 -49.13 14.35
CA ALA A 3 27.79 -50.14 13.66
C ALA A 3 26.29 -50.12 14.02
N GLY A 4 25.44 -49.84 13.02
CA GLY A 4 23.99 -50.09 13.02
C GLY A 4 23.38 -49.83 11.64
N ARG A 5 23.11 -50.91 10.90
CA ARG A 5 22.68 -50.97 9.49
C ARG A 5 21.21 -51.46 9.40
N THR A 6 20.52 -51.04 8.33
CA THR A 6 19.54 -51.78 7.45
C THR A 6 18.08 -52.07 7.84
N GLY A 7 17.21 -51.90 6.81
CA GLY A 7 15.97 -52.65 6.50
C GLY A 7 14.88 -51.74 5.86
N ALA A 8 14.61 -51.68 4.53
CA ALA A 8 13.94 -52.63 3.59
C ALA A 8 12.47 -53.00 4.01
N ALA A 9 11.42 -53.14 3.19
CA ALA A 9 11.07 -52.89 1.78
C ALA A 9 9.54 -53.22 1.58
N ILE A 10 8.88 -52.62 0.57
CA ILE A 10 7.76 -53.11 -0.31
C ILE A 10 6.40 -53.53 0.33
N THR A 11 5.26 -53.09 -0.25
CA THR A 11 4.24 -53.90 -0.98
C THR A 11 2.99 -53.06 -1.33
N GLY A 12 2.60 -53.05 -2.60
CA GLY A 12 1.39 -52.39 -3.11
C GLY A 12 0.14 -53.26 -3.09
N THR A 13 -1.03 -52.66 -3.34
CA THR A 13 -2.24 -53.41 -3.72
C THR A 13 -3.12 -52.54 -4.62
N LEU A 14 -3.47 -53.12 -5.78
CA LEU A 14 -4.30 -52.61 -6.86
C LEU A 14 -5.50 -53.57 -6.92
N ILE A 15 -6.75 -53.09 -6.75
CA ILE A 15 -7.96 -53.85 -7.15
C ILE A 15 -8.99 -52.89 -7.74
N VAL A 16 -9.35 -53.19 -8.98
CA VAL A 16 -10.41 -52.62 -9.83
C VAL A 16 -11.74 -53.29 -9.52
N LEU A 17 -12.86 -52.58 -9.61
CA LEU A 17 -14.15 -53.16 -10.03
C LEU A 17 -15.06 -52.09 -10.65
N ALA A 18 -15.39 -52.32 -11.92
CA ALA A 18 -16.38 -51.60 -12.70
C ALA A 18 -17.71 -52.36 -12.67
N SER A 19 -18.83 -51.63 -12.69
CA SER A 19 -20.14 -52.18 -13.05
C SER A 19 -20.94 -51.15 -13.83
N LEU A 20 -21.33 -51.55 -15.04
CA LEU A 20 -22.15 -50.80 -15.99
C LEU A 20 -23.59 -50.68 -15.49
N SER A 21 -24.24 -49.56 -15.79
CA SER A 21 -25.70 -49.48 -15.91
C SER A 21 -26.03 -48.56 -17.07
N ALA A 22 -26.52 -49.19 -18.13
CA ALA A 22 -27.07 -48.54 -19.30
C ALA A 22 -28.51 -48.12 -19.01
N CYS A 23 -28.87 -46.88 -19.34
CA CYS A 23 -30.25 -46.48 -19.61
C CYS A 23 -30.28 -45.45 -20.73
N THR A 24 -31.32 -45.59 -21.53
CA THR A 24 -31.54 -45.18 -22.91
C THR A 24 -31.72 -43.68 -23.13
N ALA A 25 -31.42 -43.29 -24.36
CA ALA A 25 -31.51 -41.94 -24.91
C ALA A 25 -32.87 -41.26 -24.74
N SER A 26 -32.82 -39.95 -24.49
CA SER A 26 -33.76 -38.94 -24.99
C SER A 26 -33.03 -37.60 -25.00
N SER A 27 -32.59 -37.14 -26.17
CA SER A 27 -32.38 -35.70 -26.39
C SER A 27 -33.75 -35.03 -26.41
N PRO A 28 -33.88 -33.88 -25.73
CA PRO A 28 -33.95 -32.66 -26.52
C PRO A 28 -33.25 -31.46 -25.87
N ASN A 29 -32.93 -30.51 -26.76
CA ASN A 29 -32.63 -29.10 -26.53
C ASN A 29 -31.37 -28.71 -25.76
N SER A 30 -30.42 -28.22 -26.56
CA SER A 30 -29.50 -27.15 -26.23
C SER A 30 -30.22 -25.98 -25.56
N GLU A 31 -29.91 -25.71 -24.30
CA GLU A 31 -29.86 -24.36 -23.75
C GLU A 31 -28.52 -24.27 -23.02
N SER A 32 -27.51 -23.81 -23.76
CA SER A 32 -26.29 -23.29 -23.15
C SER A 32 -26.71 -22.00 -22.47
N THR A 33 -26.96 -22.04 -21.16
CA THR A 33 -26.99 -20.84 -20.34
C THR A 33 -25.58 -20.27 -20.40
N ASP A 34 -25.39 -19.33 -21.31
CA ASP A 34 -24.30 -18.37 -21.30
C ASP A 34 -24.44 -17.61 -19.98
N GLU A 35 -23.72 -18.09 -18.96
CA GLU A 35 -23.50 -17.32 -17.74
C GLU A 35 -22.59 -16.17 -18.15
N ALA A 36 -23.23 -15.06 -18.54
CA ALA A 36 -22.55 -13.82 -18.80
C ALA A 36 -21.61 -13.53 -17.62
N PRO A 37 -20.33 -13.22 -17.86
CA PRO A 37 -19.41 -12.90 -16.78
C PRO A 37 -20.00 -11.72 -16.02
N SER A 38 -20.29 -11.95 -14.74
CA SER A 38 -20.76 -10.88 -13.86
C SER A 38 -19.68 -9.82 -13.81
N THR A 39 -19.91 -8.71 -14.52
CA THR A 39 -19.08 -7.51 -14.43
C THR A 39 -18.97 -7.14 -12.95
N PRO A 40 -17.74 -7.01 -12.39
CA PRO A 40 -17.61 -6.57 -11.02
C PRO A 40 -18.24 -5.18 -10.93
N THR A 41 -19.36 -5.09 -10.21
CA THR A 41 -19.97 -3.80 -9.94
C THR A 41 -19.02 -3.11 -8.97
N ALA A 42 -18.31 -2.09 -9.43
CA ALA A 42 -17.50 -1.23 -8.59
C ALA A 42 -18.42 -0.66 -7.51
N THR A 43 -18.44 -1.27 -6.32
CA THR A 43 -19.11 -0.70 -5.16
C THR A 43 -18.33 0.57 -4.81
N THR A 44 -18.89 1.71 -5.19
CA THR A 44 -18.39 3.02 -4.78
C THR A 44 -18.41 3.06 -3.25
N ARG A 45 -17.25 2.85 -2.62
CA ARG A 45 -17.10 2.94 -1.17
C ARG A 45 -17.50 4.35 -0.74
N VAL A 46 -18.30 4.47 0.31
CA VAL A 46 -18.58 5.77 0.93
C VAL A 46 -17.25 6.27 1.55
N PRO A 47 -16.74 7.46 1.15
CA PRO A 47 -15.49 7.97 1.71
C PRO A 47 -15.61 8.13 3.23
N ARG A 48 -14.55 7.77 3.97
CA ARG A 48 -14.50 7.89 5.44
C ARG A 48 -14.62 9.33 5.93
N LEU A 49 -14.20 10.27 5.10
CA LEU A 49 -14.25 11.70 5.34
C LEU A 49 -14.54 12.42 4.02
N VAL A 50 -15.34 13.48 4.09
CA VAL A 50 -15.62 14.40 2.98
C VAL A 50 -15.64 15.81 3.55
N ASP A 51 -14.97 16.74 2.88
CA ASP A 51 -14.95 18.15 3.24
C ASP A 51 -16.09 18.93 2.56
N GLU A 52 -16.22 20.22 2.88
CA GLU A 52 -17.33 21.05 2.40
C GLU A 52 -17.08 21.69 1.02
N SER A 53 -15.97 21.37 0.35
CA SER A 53 -15.61 21.95 -0.95
C SER A 53 -16.09 21.12 -2.15
N ASP A 54 -16.02 21.73 -3.34
CA ASP A 54 -16.30 21.08 -4.63
C ASP A 54 -15.08 20.31 -5.20
N ARG A 55 -14.08 19.99 -4.36
CA ARG A 55 -12.89 19.25 -4.78
C ARG A 55 -13.24 17.79 -5.10
N PRO A 56 -12.44 17.11 -5.95
CA PRO A 56 -12.57 15.68 -6.14
C PRO A 56 -12.59 14.92 -4.79
N LEU A 57 -13.37 13.85 -4.72
CA LEU A 57 -13.35 12.97 -3.55
C LEU A 57 -12.01 12.25 -3.48
N VAL A 58 -11.51 12.06 -2.25
CA VAL A 58 -10.37 11.19 -2.00
C VAL A 58 -10.82 9.74 -2.21
N ALA A 59 -10.44 9.16 -3.33
CA ALA A 59 -10.86 7.80 -3.72
C ALA A 59 -9.97 6.70 -3.14
N PHE A 60 -8.66 6.98 -3.01
CA PHE A 60 -7.69 6.03 -2.46
C PHE A 60 -7.54 6.24 -0.96
N ASP A 61 -7.78 5.17 -0.21
CA ASP A 61 -7.74 5.12 1.24
C ASP A 61 -6.48 4.36 1.71
N PRO A 62 -5.46 5.03 2.25
CA PRO A 62 -4.21 4.38 2.63
C PRO A 62 -4.36 3.28 3.69
N CYS A 63 -5.47 3.25 4.44
CA CYS A 63 -5.75 2.23 5.46
C CYS A 63 -6.45 0.98 4.92
N LEU A 64 -7.01 1.05 3.71
CA LEU A 64 -7.85 -0.02 3.16
C LEU A 64 -7.35 -0.52 1.80
N ASP A 65 -6.64 0.34 1.07
CA ASP A 65 -6.30 0.11 -0.33
C ASP A 65 -4.81 -0.19 -0.52
N ILE A 66 -3.98 -0.09 0.52
CA ILE A 66 -2.59 -0.57 0.49
C ILE A 66 -2.56 -2.01 1.02
N PRO A 67 -2.19 -3.01 0.20
CA PRO A 67 -2.10 -4.40 0.64
C PRO A 67 -1.02 -4.63 1.70
N ASP A 68 -1.30 -5.54 2.63
CA ASP A 68 -0.37 -5.94 3.70
C ASP A 68 0.97 -6.43 3.16
N ASP A 69 0.98 -7.16 2.04
CA ASP A 69 2.21 -7.68 1.44
C ASP A 69 3.08 -6.57 0.83
N VAL A 70 2.46 -5.50 0.32
CA VAL A 70 3.16 -4.29 -0.14
C VAL A 70 3.82 -3.57 1.03
N LEU A 71 3.12 -3.40 2.14
CA LEU A 71 3.66 -2.81 3.38
C LEU A 71 4.80 -3.66 3.96
N ALA A 72 4.60 -4.97 4.05
CA ALA A 72 5.60 -5.90 4.56
C ALA A 72 6.86 -5.92 3.68
N ALA A 73 6.70 -5.89 2.34
CA ALA A 73 7.81 -5.80 1.41
C ALA A 73 8.58 -4.48 1.51
N ALA A 74 7.88 -3.38 1.83
CA ALA A 74 8.48 -2.07 2.11
C ALA A 74 9.10 -1.97 3.53
N GLY A 75 8.92 -3.00 4.37
CA GLY A 75 9.51 -3.07 5.71
C GLY A 75 8.67 -2.43 6.80
N TYR A 76 7.34 -2.37 6.66
CA TYR A 76 6.41 -1.92 7.70
C TYR A 76 5.53 -3.08 8.19
N ASP A 77 5.06 -3.01 9.44
CA ASP A 77 4.14 -3.99 10.01
C ASP A 77 2.68 -3.60 9.71
N PRO A 78 1.95 -4.35 8.87
CA PRO A 78 0.54 -4.06 8.60
C PRO A 78 -0.35 -4.12 9.85
N ASN A 79 0.03 -4.91 10.87
CA ASN A 79 -0.74 -5.04 12.10
C ASN A 79 -0.60 -3.84 13.05
N SER A 80 0.37 -2.96 12.77
CA SER A 80 0.57 -1.71 13.52
C SER A 80 -0.25 -0.54 12.97
N GLN A 81 -1.13 -0.81 11.99
CA GLN A 81 -1.97 0.18 11.34
C GLN A 81 -2.72 1.07 12.34
N ASP A 82 -2.59 2.38 12.17
CA ASP A 82 -3.36 3.37 12.93
C ASP A 82 -3.95 4.45 12.00
N ASN A 83 -5.19 4.84 12.29
CA ASN A 83 -5.89 5.88 11.53
C ASN A 83 -5.28 7.24 11.86
N THR A 84 -4.95 8.02 10.84
CA THR A 84 -4.41 9.36 11.02
C THR A 84 -5.12 10.41 10.18
N ASP A 85 -6.41 10.21 9.91
CA ASP A 85 -7.23 11.13 9.13
C ASP A 85 -7.15 12.55 9.69
N PHE A 86 -7.18 13.54 8.79
CA PHE A 86 -7.21 14.93 9.17
C PHE A 86 -8.45 15.60 8.59
N ALA A 87 -9.37 15.95 9.48
CA ALA A 87 -10.56 16.72 9.13
C ALA A 87 -10.18 18.20 8.96
N ALA A 88 -10.16 18.66 7.72
CA ALA A 88 -10.10 20.08 7.40
C ALA A 88 -11.43 20.54 6.79
N THR A 89 -11.72 21.84 6.91
CA THR A 89 -12.95 22.43 6.34
C THR A 89 -12.92 22.55 4.82
N HIS A 90 -11.73 22.58 4.20
CA HIS A 90 -11.56 22.94 2.79
C HIS A 90 -10.80 21.89 1.96
N TYR A 91 -10.48 20.76 2.58
CA TYR A 91 -9.90 19.60 1.92
C TYR A 91 -10.08 18.36 2.79
N THR A 92 -10.16 17.22 2.14
CA THR A 92 -10.17 15.90 2.76
C THR A 92 -8.76 15.36 2.79
N MET A 93 -8.37 14.72 3.89
CA MET A 93 -7.13 13.98 4.00
C MET A 93 -7.36 12.68 4.78
N LEU A 94 -7.31 11.56 4.07
CA LEU A 94 -7.34 10.22 4.65
C LEU A 94 -5.91 9.79 4.98
N GLY A 95 -5.67 9.28 6.18
CA GLY A 95 -4.32 8.96 6.64
C GLY A 95 -4.24 7.59 7.29
N CYS A 96 -3.13 6.90 7.07
CA CYS A 96 -2.75 5.71 7.82
C CYS A 96 -1.28 5.73 8.21
N SER A 97 -0.97 5.27 9.42
CA SER A 97 0.42 5.08 9.86
C SER A 97 0.75 3.63 10.16
N TYR A 98 2.03 3.29 9.99
CA TYR A 98 2.58 1.96 10.18
C TYR A 98 3.97 2.05 10.84
N ASP A 99 4.23 1.17 11.79
CA ASP A 99 5.54 0.99 12.42
C ASP A 99 6.49 0.22 11.49
N GLY A 100 7.73 0.67 11.47
CA GLY A 100 8.81 0.05 10.71
C GLY A 100 9.41 -1.16 11.41
N VAL A 101 9.67 -2.23 10.68
CA VAL A 101 10.24 -3.48 11.22
C VAL A 101 11.72 -3.68 10.88
N LEU A 102 12.26 -2.93 9.92
CA LEU A 102 13.67 -3.02 9.54
C LEU A 102 14.59 -2.44 10.62
N LYS A 103 15.88 -2.77 10.52
CA LYS A 103 16.92 -2.26 11.42
C LYS A 103 17.87 -1.37 10.66
N PHE A 104 17.89 -0.09 11.01
CA PHE A 104 18.87 0.87 10.53
C PHE A 104 19.94 1.13 11.60
N PRO A 105 21.21 1.30 11.21
CA PRO A 105 22.26 1.72 12.14
C PRO A 105 21.89 3.03 12.84
N GLY A 106 21.96 3.06 14.18
CA GLY A 106 21.68 4.27 14.97
C GLY A 106 20.20 4.60 15.17
N VAL A 107 19.27 3.85 14.59
CA VAL A 107 17.82 4.07 14.71
C VAL A 107 17.22 3.05 15.69
N ALA A 108 16.44 3.52 16.66
CA ALA A 108 15.71 2.69 17.62
C ALA A 108 14.37 2.20 17.05
N ALA A 109 13.64 3.10 16.39
CA ALA A 109 12.35 2.84 15.75
C ALA A 109 12.17 3.81 14.59
N TYR A 110 11.26 3.49 13.68
CA TYR A 110 10.80 4.40 12.65
C TYR A 110 9.34 4.11 12.31
N ALA A 111 8.65 5.09 11.75
CA ALA A 111 7.26 4.95 11.32
C ALA A 111 7.04 5.66 9.99
N LEU A 112 6.08 5.16 9.23
CA LEU A 112 5.55 5.78 8.03
C LEU A 112 4.15 6.29 8.30
N THR A 113 3.81 7.44 7.75
CA THR A 113 2.44 7.89 7.57
C THR A 113 2.20 8.12 6.09
N VAL A 114 1.15 7.54 5.53
CA VAL A 114 0.68 7.75 4.17
C VAL A 114 -0.64 8.50 4.22
N ARG A 115 -0.75 9.59 3.45
CA ARG A 115 -1.91 10.48 3.43
C ARG A 115 -2.37 10.74 2.01
N SER A 116 -3.64 10.50 1.75
CA SER A 116 -4.30 10.78 0.47
C SER A 116 -5.16 12.02 0.63
N ALA A 117 -4.90 13.06 -0.16
CA ALA A 117 -5.56 14.35 -0.02
C ALA A 117 -6.04 14.93 -1.36
N ASN A 118 -7.10 15.75 -1.32
CA ASN A 118 -7.75 16.31 -2.52
C ASN A 118 -7.37 17.77 -2.84
N PHE A 119 -6.37 18.34 -2.17
CA PHE A 119 -5.84 19.63 -2.59
C PHE A 119 -4.84 19.45 -3.74
N ASP A 120 -4.78 20.45 -4.62
CA ASP A 120 -3.97 20.41 -5.83
C ASP A 120 -2.47 20.61 -5.55
N TRP A 121 -1.67 20.37 -6.58
CA TRP A 121 -0.21 20.48 -6.52
C TRP A 121 0.30 21.88 -6.14
N ALA A 122 -0.40 22.94 -6.55
CA ALA A 122 0.01 24.31 -6.23
C ALA A 122 -0.17 24.60 -4.73
N ILE A 123 -1.26 24.10 -4.13
CA ILE A 123 -1.45 24.15 -2.67
C ILE A 123 -0.38 23.34 -1.96
N GLU A 124 0.01 22.19 -2.48
CA GLU A 124 1.07 21.38 -1.87
C GLU A 124 2.42 22.10 -1.85
N LEU A 125 2.78 22.75 -2.96
CA LEU A 125 3.98 23.59 -3.05
C LEU A 125 3.93 24.74 -2.04
N GLN A 126 2.78 25.41 -1.92
CA GLN A 126 2.60 26.50 -0.96
C GLN A 126 2.77 26.01 0.48
N LYS A 127 2.10 24.91 0.86
CA LYS A 127 2.23 24.31 2.20
C LYS A 127 3.68 23.94 2.52
N THR A 128 4.39 23.38 1.55
CA THR A 128 5.79 23.00 1.69
C THR A 128 6.68 24.22 1.94
N ALA A 129 6.45 25.32 1.22
CA ALA A 129 7.14 26.58 1.45
C ALA A 129 6.80 27.20 2.81
N ASP A 130 5.52 27.18 3.21
CA ASP A 130 5.05 27.72 4.49
C ASP A 130 5.62 26.95 5.69
N ASN A 131 5.84 25.64 5.54
CA ASN A 131 6.49 24.80 6.54
C ASN A 131 8.01 25.03 6.65
N GLY A 132 8.61 25.73 5.67
CA GLY A 132 10.05 25.92 5.58
C GLY A 132 10.80 24.64 5.23
N ASP A 133 10.18 23.75 4.45
CA ASP A 133 10.82 22.51 4.01
C ASP A 133 11.85 22.78 2.90
N ASP A 134 12.99 22.09 2.99
CA ASP A 134 13.94 21.94 1.90
C ASP A 134 13.39 20.90 0.91
N VAL A 135 13.35 21.23 -0.39
CA VAL A 135 12.70 20.40 -1.40
C VAL A 135 13.65 19.97 -2.52
N ILE A 136 13.48 18.74 -2.97
CA ILE A 136 14.12 18.19 -4.17
C ILE A 136 13.00 17.69 -5.09
N PRO A 137 12.78 18.32 -6.26
CA PRO A 137 11.89 17.78 -7.29
C PRO A 137 12.36 16.39 -7.72
N SER A 138 11.41 15.46 -7.84
CA SER A 138 11.66 14.06 -8.24
C SER A 138 10.50 13.53 -9.06
N GLU A 139 10.53 12.24 -9.37
CA GLU A 139 9.47 11.51 -10.06
C GLU A 139 9.29 10.14 -9.41
N ILE A 140 8.04 9.73 -9.19
CA ILE A 140 7.69 8.40 -8.67
C ILE A 140 6.69 7.78 -9.63
N ALA A 141 7.07 6.65 -10.25
CA ALA A 141 6.24 5.95 -11.24
C ALA A 141 5.68 6.86 -12.35
N GLY A 142 6.48 7.79 -12.88
CA GLY A 142 6.05 8.72 -13.92
C GLY A 142 5.21 9.90 -13.42
N ARG A 143 4.92 9.99 -12.11
CA ARG A 143 4.18 11.09 -11.49
C ARG A 143 5.14 12.11 -10.91
N ARG A 144 4.78 13.40 -11.03
CA ARG A 144 5.53 14.49 -10.41
C ARG A 144 5.61 14.26 -8.91
N ALA A 145 6.82 14.37 -8.36
CA ALA A 145 7.06 14.19 -6.93
C ALA A 145 7.95 15.28 -6.33
N LEU A 146 7.89 15.42 -5.00
CA LEU A 146 8.73 16.30 -4.20
C LEU A 146 9.24 15.52 -2.99
N LEU A 147 10.55 15.32 -2.90
CA LEU A 147 11.20 14.87 -1.67
C LEU A 147 11.42 16.08 -0.75
N LYS A 148 11.19 15.91 0.55
CA LYS A 148 11.16 16.99 1.53
C LYS A 148 11.93 16.63 2.78
N THR A 149 12.76 17.56 3.23
CA THR A 149 13.45 17.51 4.53
C THR A 149 13.29 18.84 5.23
N ASN A 150 13.48 18.87 6.54
CA ASN A 150 13.37 20.12 7.29
C ASN A 150 14.31 20.06 8.50
N LEU A 151 15.35 20.89 8.49
CA LEU A 151 16.34 20.92 9.59
C LEU A 151 15.73 21.37 10.93
N SER A 152 14.60 22.09 10.91
CA SER A 152 13.85 22.48 12.10
C SER A 152 12.98 21.34 12.65
N LEU A 153 12.71 20.31 11.83
CA LEU A 153 11.98 19.10 12.19
C LEU A 153 12.85 17.86 11.91
N PRO A 154 13.95 17.68 12.66
CA PRO A 154 14.94 16.67 12.35
C PRO A 154 14.38 15.24 12.44
N GLU A 155 15.08 14.33 11.76
CA GLU A 155 14.75 12.90 11.70
C GLU A 155 13.41 12.61 10.98
N ARG A 156 12.98 13.56 10.14
CA ARG A 156 11.81 13.43 9.29
C ARG A 156 12.19 13.53 7.82
N CYS A 157 11.53 12.73 7.02
CA CYS A 157 11.55 12.86 5.57
C CYS A 157 10.13 12.77 5.04
N GLY A 158 9.78 13.70 4.17
CA GLY A 158 8.50 13.73 3.48
C GLY A 158 8.68 13.42 1.99
N MET A 159 7.64 12.90 1.37
CA MET A 159 7.51 12.84 -0.08
C MET A 159 6.08 13.12 -0.48
N SER A 160 5.87 13.90 -1.52
CA SER A 160 4.54 14.12 -2.08
C SER A 160 4.52 13.76 -3.55
N VAL A 161 3.48 13.04 -3.98
CA VAL A 161 3.30 12.54 -5.34
C VAL A 161 1.96 13.03 -5.87
N GLU A 162 1.95 13.60 -7.07
CA GLU A 162 0.74 14.12 -7.72
C GLU A 162 -0.23 12.97 -8.12
N THR A 163 -1.50 13.11 -7.77
CA THR A 163 -2.56 12.13 -8.10
C THR A 163 -3.62 12.73 -9.01
N SER A 164 -4.55 11.90 -9.51
CA SER A 164 -5.66 12.41 -10.35
C SER A 164 -6.68 13.24 -9.55
N TYR A 165 -6.72 13.07 -8.23
CA TYR A 165 -7.65 13.76 -7.31
C TYR A 165 -6.97 14.78 -6.40
N GLY A 166 -5.63 14.85 -6.37
CA GLY A 166 -4.86 15.75 -5.51
C GLY A 166 -3.43 15.29 -5.31
N VAL A 167 -3.08 14.88 -4.08
CA VAL A 167 -1.72 14.45 -3.71
C VAL A 167 -1.72 13.24 -2.76
N LEU A 168 -0.73 12.36 -2.94
CA LEU A 168 -0.38 11.30 -2.00
C LEU A 168 0.90 11.69 -1.28
N ILE A 169 0.87 11.75 0.05
CA ILE A 169 1.94 12.26 0.90
C ILE A 169 2.44 11.14 1.80
N PHE A 170 3.75 10.93 1.79
CA PHE A 170 4.48 10.02 2.64
C PHE A 170 5.24 10.85 3.67
N ALA A 171 5.17 10.48 4.94
CA ALA A 171 5.96 11.07 6.00
C ALA A 171 6.64 9.95 6.79
N GLN A 172 7.96 9.84 6.67
CA GLN A 172 8.78 8.97 7.46
C GLN A 172 9.37 9.74 8.65
N VAL A 173 9.32 9.12 9.83
CA VAL A 173 9.96 9.64 11.04
C VAL A 173 10.88 8.56 11.59
N LEU A 174 12.12 8.92 11.87
CA LEU A 174 13.11 8.07 12.53
C LEU A 174 13.27 8.51 13.98
N PHE A 175 13.49 7.55 14.87
CA PHE A 175 13.78 7.81 16.28
C PHE A 175 15.18 7.30 16.60
N GLY A 176 16.09 8.20 16.96
CA GLY A 176 17.49 7.88 17.25
C GLY A 176 17.69 6.99 18.48
N LYS A 177 18.72 6.13 18.44
CA LYS A 177 19.03 5.19 19.52
C LYS A 177 19.81 5.86 20.65
N GLY A 178 19.39 5.60 21.89
CA GLY A 178 20.12 6.04 23.09
C GLY A 178 20.24 7.56 23.21
N GLY A 179 19.27 8.31 22.68
CA GLY A 179 19.27 9.78 22.70
C GLY A 179 20.21 10.44 21.69
N THR A 180 20.85 9.66 20.81
CA THR A 180 21.68 10.19 19.72
C THR A 180 20.80 10.49 18.52
N ARG A 181 21.01 11.63 17.86
CA ARG A 181 20.29 12.00 16.64
C ARG A 181 20.71 11.16 15.44
N VAL A 182 19.76 10.77 14.61
CA VAL A 182 20.00 10.13 13.32
C VAL A 182 20.60 11.13 12.33
N PRO A 183 21.74 10.82 11.69
CA PRO A 183 22.32 11.62 10.61
C PRO A 183 21.31 11.96 9.51
N GLU A 184 21.36 13.20 9.01
CA GLU A 184 20.46 13.71 7.96
C GLU A 184 20.43 12.84 6.71
N ALA A 185 21.61 12.36 6.27
CA ALA A 185 21.74 11.47 5.13
C ALA A 185 20.94 10.15 5.25
N GLN A 186 20.50 9.79 6.46
CA GLN A 186 19.68 8.61 6.69
C GLN A 186 18.17 8.89 6.75
N TRP A 187 17.72 10.15 6.89
CA TRP A 187 16.31 10.49 7.15
C TRP A 187 15.36 9.92 6.10
N CYS A 188 15.76 9.95 4.83
CA CYS A 188 14.97 9.51 3.69
C CYS A 188 15.27 8.07 3.25
N THR A 189 16.05 7.30 4.00
CA THR A 189 16.43 5.93 3.62
C THR A 189 15.17 5.08 3.39
N GLY A 190 15.06 4.50 2.19
CA GLY A 190 13.98 3.60 1.81
C GLY A 190 12.63 4.27 1.46
N LEU A 191 12.51 5.59 1.62
CA LEU A 191 11.23 6.27 1.40
C LEU A 191 10.80 6.26 -0.08
N GLU A 192 11.75 6.44 -1.01
CA GLU A 192 11.46 6.41 -2.45
C GLU A 192 10.98 5.03 -2.92
N ASP A 193 11.67 3.94 -2.55
CA ASP A 193 11.23 2.56 -2.86
C ASP A 193 9.85 2.25 -2.24
N THR A 194 9.60 2.73 -1.02
CA THR A 194 8.28 2.62 -0.38
C THR A 194 7.21 3.36 -1.19
N ALA A 195 7.50 4.59 -1.62
CA ALA A 195 6.58 5.39 -2.42
C ALA A 195 6.32 4.75 -3.78
N GLU A 196 7.35 4.24 -4.47
CA GLU A 196 7.19 3.52 -5.75
C GLU A 196 6.25 2.32 -5.63
N ARG A 197 6.41 1.51 -4.58
CA ARG A 197 5.55 0.35 -4.32
C ARG A 197 4.09 0.73 -4.11
N ILE A 198 3.85 1.75 -3.29
CA ILE A 198 2.49 2.19 -2.95
C ILE A 198 1.85 2.94 -4.13
N VAL A 199 2.62 3.71 -4.89
CA VAL A 199 2.12 4.39 -6.09
C VAL A 199 1.77 3.38 -7.19
N ALA A 200 2.49 2.26 -7.32
CA ALA A 200 2.08 1.19 -8.23
C ALA A 200 0.70 0.61 -7.88
N VAL A 201 0.37 0.49 -6.58
CA VAL A 201 -0.97 0.09 -6.11
C VAL A 201 -2.00 1.16 -6.46
N LEU A 202 -1.67 2.45 -6.26
CA LEU A 202 -2.53 3.56 -6.65
C LEU A 202 -2.82 3.56 -8.16
N ASP A 203 -1.80 3.31 -8.99
CA ASP A 203 -1.96 3.29 -10.45
C ASP A 203 -2.89 2.16 -10.90
N ASP A 204 -2.74 0.97 -10.30
CA ASP A 204 -3.65 -0.15 -10.53
C ASP A 204 -5.08 0.21 -10.10
N PHE A 205 -5.24 0.80 -8.91
CA PHE A 205 -6.53 1.27 -8.40
C PHE A 205 -7.18 2.31 -9.34
N GLU A 206 -6.45 3.32 -9.79
CA GLU A 206 -6.95 4.36 -10.70
C GLU A 206 -7.29 3.78 -12.09
N SER A 207 -6.64 2.71 -12.53
CA SER A 207 -6.93 2.07 -13.82
C SER A 207 -8.25 1.29 -13.84
N HIS A 208 -8.71 0.81 -12.68
CA HIS A 208 -9.95 0.05 -12.53
C HIS A 208 -11.16 0.88 -12.11
N THR A 209 -10.93 2.13 -11.68
CA THR A 209 -11.98 3.05 -11.21
C THR A 209 -12.35 4.14 -12.23
N ARG A 210 -11.63 4.23 -13.35
CA ARG A 210 -11.93 5.15 -14.47
C ARG A 210 -12.85 4.53 -15.52
#